data_AF-A0A0M8N2I3-F1
#
_entry.id   AF-A0A0M8N2I3-F1
#
_cell.length_a   1.000
_cell.length_b   1.000
_cell.length_c   1.000
_cell.angle_alpha   90.00
_cell.angle_beta   90.00
_cell.angle_gamma   90.00
#
_symmetry.space_group_name_H-M   'P 1'
#
loop_
_entity.id
_entity.type
_entity.pdbx_description
1 polymer ?
#
loop_
_entity_poly.entity_id
_entity_poly.type
_entity_poly.pdbx_seq_one_letter_code
_entity_poly.pdbx_strand_id
1 'polypeptide(L)'
;MPAKSRFTRLDAFTKTIDEARIRTTSGGIVTIVSLIVVLFLSWGEWKDYRRIVVHPELIVDKGRGERMDIHLNISFPHVPCELLTLDVMDVSGEQQRGVTRGIQKVRLEPASKGGLPIERGLKWHSGEEAEATHLEPNYCGSCYGAPVPPTVEKAGCCNTCAEVRDAYALASWAFGRGENVEQCEREHYAERLDEQREEGCRINGLLQVNKVVGNFHIAPGRSFSNGNMHVHDLKNYRDVPAGVKRHDFTHLIHSLRFGPQLPESVTKNLGKKPLPWTNHHLNPLDNTRQTAADPDYNFMYFVKIVPTSFIPLDWEPTHLRKAGLSTENFDGSLETHQYSVTSHKRSLLGGDDSQEGHAERLHSRGGIPGVFFSYRMPS
;
A
#
# COMPACT_ATOMS: atom_id res chain seq x y z
N MET A 1 25.01 28.12 -68.93
CA MET A 1 25.83 28.52 -67.76
C MET A 1 25.38 27.68 -66.58
N PRO A 2 26.27 26.96 -65.86
CA PRO A 2 25.83 26.14 -64.74
C PRO A 2 25.38 27.06 -63.61
N ALA A 3 24.27 26.70 -62.96
CA ALA A 3 23.69 27.47 -61.86
C ALA A 3 24.75 27.69 -60.77
N LYS A 4 25.09 28.95 -60.48
CA LYS A 4 25.97 29.30 -59.36
C LYS A 4 25.25 28.92 -58.07
N SER A 5 25.61 27.78 -57.52
CA SER A 5 25.08 27.26 -56.28
C SER A 5 25.43 28.20 -55.11
N ARG A 6 24.46 28.52 -54.26
CA ARG A 6 24.62 29.43 -53.09
C ARG A 6 25.73 29.01 -52.12
N PHE A 7 26.24 27.77 -52.22
CA PHE A 7 27.35 27.25 -51.42
C PHE A 7 28.72 27.84 -51.79
N THR A 8 28.92 28.47 -52.95
CA THR A 8 30.21 29.11 -53.28
C THR A 8 30.52 30.34 -52.43
N ARG A 9 29.57 30.82 -51.62
CA ARG A 9 29.78 31.92 -50.66
C ARG A 9 30.30 31.45 -49.29
N LEU A 10 30.32 30.14 -49.02
CA LEU A 10 30.77 29.56 -47.75
C LEU A 10 32.20 28.97 -47.82
N ASP A 11 32.90 29.21 -48.93
CA ASP A 11 34.24 28.70 -49.18
C ASP A 11 35.28 29.75 -48.75
N ALA A 12 35.91 29.53 -47.58
CA ALA A 12 36.82 30.48 -46.94
C ALA A 12 38.26 30.48 -47.52
N PHE A 13 38.56 29.59 -48.47
CA PHE A 13 39.92 29.42 -49.01
C PHE A 13 40.03 29.83 -50.49
N THR A 14 41.16 30.43 -50.86
CA THR A 14 41.45 30.83 -52.24
C THR A 14 41.68 29.59 -53.10
N LYS A 15 40.99 29.52 -54.25
CA LYS A 15 41.08 28.36 -55.15
C LYS A 15 42.39 28.40 -55.92
N THR A 16 43.13 27.29 -55.91
CA THR A 16 44.33 27.09 -56.73
C THR A 16 43.96 27.05 -58.22
N ILE A 17 44.87 27.48 -59.09
CA ILE A 17 44.71 27.42 -60.57
C ILE A 17 44.31 26.02 -61.03
N ASP A 18 43.32 25.94 -61.94
CA ASP A 18 42.72 24.66 -62.36
C ASP A 18 43.72 23.71 -63.04
N GLU A 19 44.82 24.22 -63.61
CA GLU A 19 45.88 23.44 -64.26
C GLU A 19 46.79 22.67 -63.30
N ALA A 20 46.85 23.07 -62.02
CA ALA A 20 47.58 22.33 -60.98
C ALA A 20 46.70 21.28 -60.26
N ARG A 21 45.44 21.12 -60.67
CA ARG A 21 44.44 20.29 -59.98
C ARG A 21 44.27 18.93 -60.65
N ILE A 22 45.00 17.92 -60.19
CA ILE A 22 44.79 16.53 -60.61
C ILE A 22 43.53 15.99 -59.91
N ARG A 23 42.42 15.84 -60.66
CA ARG A 23 41.17 15.26 -60.16
C ARG A 23 41.19 13.75 -60.36
N THR A 24 41.34 12.97 -59.29
CA THR A 24 41.24 11.51 -59.34
C THR A 24 39.84 11.06 -58.91
N THR A 25 39.22 10.15 -59.69
CA THR A 25 37.91 9.56 -59.37
C THR A 25 37.97 8.75 -58.07
N SER A 26 39.08 8.06 -57.82
CA SER A 26 39.37 7.36 -56.57
C SER A 26 39.40 8.30 -55.36
N GLY A 27 40.05 9.47 -55.46
CA GLY A 27 40.08 10.48 -54.40
C GLY A 27 38.71 11.07 -54.08
N GLY A 28 37.85 11.22 -55.10
CA GLY A 28 36.45 11.61 -54.91
C GLY A 28 35.63 10.58 -54.14
N ILE A 29 35.76 9.30 -54.49
CA ILE A 29 35.06 8.19 -53.80
C ILE A 29 35.52 8.10 -52.34
N VAL A 30 36.83 8.16 -52.08
CA VAL A 30 37.38 8.13 -50.71
C VAL A 30 36.84 9.27 -49.87
N THR A 31 36.79 10.49 -50.42
CA THR A 31 36.24 11.67 -49.72
C THR A 31 34.75 11.50 -49.39
N ILE A 32 33.95 10.92 -50.29
CA ILE A 32 32.52 10.66 -50.05
C ILE A 32 32.34 9.62 -48.95
N VAL A 33 33.08 8.50 -49.01
CA VAL A 33 33.02 7.45 -47.99
C VAL A 33 33.46 7.99 -46.63
N SER A 34 34.55 8.76 -46.56
CA SER A 34 34.99 9.37 -45.31
C SER A 34 33.96 10.33 -44.74
N LEU A 35 33.29 11.11 -45.58
CA LEU A 35 32.25 12.05 -45.14
C LEU A 35 31.02 11.31 -44.59
N ILE A 36 30.61 10.20 -45.22
CA ILE A 36 29.51 9.35 -44.72
C ILE A 36 29.88 8.75 -43.36
N VAL A 37 31.10 8.23 -43.19
CA VAL A 37 31.55 7.67 -41.92
C VAL A 37 31.59 8.73 -40.82
N VAL A 38 32.12 9.93 -41.12
CA VAL A 38 32.14 11.05 -40.17
C VAL A 38 30.71 11.43 -39.76
N LEU A 39 29.79 11.60 -40.71
CA LEU A 39 28.39 11.92 -40.40
C LEU A 39 27.71 10.83 -39.55
N PHE A 40 27.97 9.56 -39.86
CA PHE A 40 27.43 8.43 -39.10
C PHE A 40 27.93 8.44 -37.66
N LEU A 41 29.24 8.60 -37.45
CA LEU A 41 29.85 8.67 -36.11
C LEU A 41 29.35 9.90 -35.35
N SER A 42 29.34 11.09 -35.98
CA SER A 42 28.81 12.30 -35.36
C SER A 42 27.35 12.18 -34.96
N TRP A 43 26.51 11.51 -35.77
CA TRP A 43 25.12 11.24 -35.41
C TRP A 43 25.01 10.25 -34.25
N GLY A 44 25.89 9.25 -34.20
CA GLY A 44 26.00 8.31 -33.09
C GLY A 44 26.35 9.02 -31.77
N GLU A 45 27.41 9.81 -31.77
CA GLU A 45 27.84 10.61 -30.62
C GLU A 45 26.77 11.61 -30.20
N TRP A 46 26.11 12.28 -31.15
CA TRP A 46 25.02 13.21 -30.85
C TRP A 46 23.78 12.51 -30.26
N LYS A 47 23.54 11.25 -30.65
CA LYS A 47 22.46 10.44 -30.07
C LYS A 47 22.81 9.99 -28.65
N ASP A 48 24.06 9.62 -28.39
CA ASP A 48 24.51 9.20 -27.07
C ASP A 48 24.65 10.38 -26.11
N TYR A 49 25.17 11.53 -26.57
CA TYR A 49 25.23 12.78 -25.80
C TYR A 49 23.85 13.26 -25.34
N ARG A 50 22.81 13.07 -26.16
CA ARG A 50 21.43 13.41 -25.80
C ARG A 50 20.72 12.33 -24.97
N ARG A 51 21.40 11.26 -24.60
CA ARG A 51 20.84 10.22 -23.75
C ARG A 51 20.81 10.70 -22.31
N ILE A 52 19.62 10.68 -21.71
CA ILE A 52 19.45 10.94 -20.28
C ILE A 52 19.94 9.70 -19.53
N VAL A 53 20.94 9.88 -18.66
CA VAL A 53 21.48 8.84 -17.78
C VAL A 53 21.12 9.19 -16.33
N VAL A 54 20.56 8.22 -15.61
CA VAL A 54 20.23 8.36 -14.19
C VAL A 54 21.42 7.86 -13.36
N HIS A 55 21.96 8.73 -12.51
CA HIS A 55 23.04 8.38 -11.57
C HIS A 55 22.45 8.13 -10.18
N PRO A 56 22.38 6.87 -9.72
CA PRO A 56 21.91 6.58 -8.37
C PRO A 56 23.00 6.96 -7.35
N GLU A 57 22.63 7.76 -6.36
CA GLU A 57 23.48 8.10 -5.23
C GLU A 57 22.80 7.68 -3.93
N LEU A 58 23.60 7.21 -2.97
CA LEU A 58 23.13 6.87 -1.63
C LEU A 58 23.46 8.05 -0.71
N ILE A 59 22.40 8.67 -0.19
CA ILE A 59 22.50 9.79 0.75
C ILE A 59 21.92 9.37 2.10
N VAL A 60 22.39 10.01 3.16
CA VAL A 60 21.82 9.83 4.51
C VAL A 60 20.48 10.55 4.56
N ASP A 61 19.43 9.83 4.92
CA ASP A 61 18.11 10.41 5.14
C ASP A 61 18.13 11.29 6.41
N LYS A 62 17.84 12.58 6.24
CA LYS A 62 17.78 13.56 7.34
C LYS A 62 16.36 13.82 7.81
N GLY A 63 15.34 13.26 7.14
CA GLY A 63 13.93 13.43 7.47
C GLY A 63 13.59 12.75 8.80
N ARG A 64 13.54 13.53 9.89
CA ARG A 64 13.12 13.06 11.22
C ARG A 64 11.70 13.52 11.52
N GLY A 65 10.87 12.61 12.01
CA GLY A 65 9.52 12.94 12.50
C GLY A 65 8.47 13.16 11.40
N GLU A 66 8.78 12.77 10.16
CA GLU A 66 7.82 12.82 9.05
C GLU A 66 6.77 11.70 9.18
N ARG A 67 5.64 11.90 8.51
CA ARG A 67 4.62 10.87 8.33
C ARG A 67 4.73 10.25 6.94
N MET A 68 4.37 8.98 6.84
CA MET A 68 4.37 8.21 5.62
C MET A 68 2.97 7.65 5.38
N ASP A 69 2.59 7.64 4.11
CA ASP A 69 1.33 7.12 3.62
C ASP A 69 1.49 5.67 3.17
N ILE A 70 0.64 4.77 3.66
CA ILE A 70 0.58 3.37 3.25
C ILE A 70 -0.72 3.16 2.49
N HIS A 71 -0.65 2.86 1.20
CA HIS A 71 -1.84 2.49 0.44
C HIS A 71 -1.95 0.98 0.38
N LEU A 72 -3.08 0.46 0.81
CA LEU A 72 -3.36 -0.97 0.85
C LEU A 72 -4.69 -1.30 0.17
N ASN A 73 -4.74 -2.46 -0.45
CA ASN A 73 -5.93 -3.05 -1.06
C ASN A 73 -5.83 -4.56 -0.94
N ILE A 74 -6.48 -5.12 0.07
CA ILE A 74 -6.38 -6.52 0.45
C ILE A 74 -7.78 -7.12 0.58
N SER A 75 -7.99 -8.31 0.05
CA SER A 75 -9.26 -9.04 0.17
C SER A 75 -9.10 -10.32 0.99
N PHE A 76 -10.06 -10.56 1.88
CA PHE A 76 -10.19 -11.69 2.78
C PHE A 76 -11.48 -12.45 2.43
N PRO A 77 -11.44 -13.49 1.58
CA PRO A 77 -12.62 -14.19 1.10
C PRO A 77 -13.43 -14.97 2.16
N HIS A 78 -12.86 -15.27 3.32
CA HIS A 78 -13.48 -16.14 4.33
C HIS A 78 -13.66 -15.45 5.70
N VAL A 79 -13.57 -14.13 5.75
CA VAL A 79 -13.79 -13.36 6.98
C VAL A 79 -14.62 -12.12 6.68
N PRO A 80 -15.74 -11.89 7.39
CA PRO A 80 -16.57 -10.71 7.19
C PRO A 80 -15.93 -9.43 7.72
N CYS A 81 -16.32 -8.29 7.15
CA CYS A 81 -15.77 -6.99 7.53
C CYS A 81 -16.04 -6.60 8.99
N GLU A 82 -17.16 -7.05 9.56
CA GLU A 82 -17.55 -6.77 10.95
C GLU A 82 -16.59 -7.43 11.95
N LEU A 83 -15.96 -8.54 11.56
CA LEU A 83 -14.99 -9.25 12.39
C LEU A 83 -13.56 -8.78 12.18
N LEU A 84 -13.23 -8.05 11.12
CA LEU A 84 -11.86 -7.60 10.87
C LEU A 84 -11.57 -6.25 11.50
N THR A 85 -10.41 -6.12 12.14
CA THR A 85 -9.84 -4.84 12.57
C THR A 85 -8.48 -4.61 11.95
N LEU A 86 -8.15 -3.34 11.72
CA LEU A 86 -6.84 -2.90 11.24
C LEU A 86 -6.23 -2.05 12.35
N ASP A 87 -5.11 -2.51 12.86
CA ASP A 87 -4.40 -1.85 13.95
C ASP A 87 -2.99 -1.50 13.54
N VAL A 88 -2.49 -0.39 14.06
CA VAL A 88 -1.13 0.11 13.83
C VAL A 88 -0.45 0.33 15.18
N MET A 89 0.81 -0.11 15.27
CA MET A 89 1.66 0.10 16.43
C MET A 89 3.05 0.48 15.96
N ASP A 90 3.64 1.52 16.55
CA ASP A 90 5.01 1.91 16.25
C ASP A 90 5.94 1.81 17.46
N VAL A 91 7.25 1.93 17.23
CA VAL A 91 8.26 1.89 18.29
C VAL A 91 8.23 3.09 19.23
N SER A 92 7.50 4.16 18.88
CA SER A 92 7.29 5.30 19.78
C SER A 92 6.21 5.03 20.83
N GLY A 93 5.50 3.90 20.70
CA GLY A 93 4.38 3.52 21.56
C GLY A 93 3.05 4.10 21.08
N GLU A 94 3.00 4.76 19.92
CA GLU A 94 1.75 5.18 19.31
C GLU A 94 1.00 3.95 18.83
N GLN A 95 -0.25 3.81 19.26
CA GLN A 95 -1.15 2.74 18.84
C GLN A 95 -2.43 3.35 18.29
N GLN A 96 -2.75 3.03 17.03
CA GLN A 96 -4.01 3.37 16.41
C GLN A 96 -4.82 2.09 16.22
N ARG A 97 -5.87 1.92 17.04
CA ARG A 97 -6.75 0.75 17.02
C ARG A 97 -7.95 0.99 16.12
N GLY A 98 -8.36 -0.03 15.37
CA GLY A 98 -9.54 0.00 14.53
C GLY A 98 -9.52 1.17 13.57
N VAL A 99 -8.42 1.38 12.85
CA VAL A 99 -8.25 2.56 11.98
C VAL A 99 -9.34 2.59 10.92
N THR A 100 -10.21 3.59 11.00
CA THR A 100 -11.30 3.84 10.05
C THR A 100 -11.01 5.02 9.12
N ARG A 101 -10.19 5.98 9.55
CA ARG A 101 -9.89 7.17 8.75
C ARG A 101 -9.03 6.79 7.54
N GLY A 102 -9.51 7.10 6.34
CA GLY A 102 -8.82 6.81 5.08
C GLY A 102 -8.94 5.35 4.62
N ILE A 103 -9.61 4.49 5.40
CA ILE A 103 -9.80 3.07 5.11
C ILE A 103 -11.26 2.77 4.86
N GLN A 104 -11.53 2.08 3.76
CA GLN A 104 -12.85 1.58 3.40
C GLN A 104 -12.85 0.06 3.48
N LYS A 105 -13.90 -0.47 4.12
CA LYS A 105 -14.19 -1.91 4.15
C LYS A 105 -15.37 -2.17 3.22
N VAL A 106 -15.17 -3.03 2.23
CA VAL A 106 -16.17 -3.41 1.24
C VAL A 106 -16.53 -4.87 1.47
N ARG A 107 -17.81 -5.15 1.72
CA ARG A 107 -18.32 -6.51 1.86
C ARG A 107 -18.20 -7.25 0.52
N LEU A 108 -17.78 -8.50 0.59
CA LEU A 108 -17.69 -9.38 -0.57
C LEU A 108 -18.70 -10.50 -0.40
N GLU A 109 -19.32 -10.90 -1.51
CA GLU A 109 -20.14 -12.10 -1.54
C GLU A 109 -19.32 -13.32 -1.09
N PRO A 110 -19.99 -14.39 -0.63
CA PRO A 110 -19.30 -15.63 -0.30
C PRO A 110 -18.39 -16.10 -1.43
N ALA A 111 -17.22 -16.62 -1.07
CA ALA A 111 -16.23 -17.12 -2.03
C ALA A 111 -16.82 -18.19 -2.97
N SER A 112 -17.82 -18.95 -2.50
CA SER A 112 -18.57 -19.95 -3.29
C SER A 112 -19.40 -19.33 -4.42
N LYS A 113 -19.80 -18.06 -4.29
CA LYS A 113 -20.61 -17.31 -5.28
C LYS A 113 -19.76 -16.40 -6.19
N GLY A 114 -18.44 -16.36 -6.00
CA GLY A 114 -17.52 -15.59 -6.84
C GLY A 114 -16.79 -14.44 -6.14
N GLY A 115 -17.13 -14.11 -4.89
CA GLY A 115 -16.37 -13.12 -4.10
C GLY A 115 -16.46 -11.69 -4.63
N LEU A 116 -17.54 -11.35 -5.33
CA LEU A 116 -17.72 -10.02 -5.91
C LEU A 116 -18.07 -8.98 -4.83
N PRO A 117 -17.68 -7.71 -5.01
CA PRO A 117 -18.12 -6.62 -4.15
C PRO A 117 -19.65 -6.54 -4.13
N ILE A 118 -20.24 -6.50 -2.94
CA ILE A 118 -21.68 -6.30 -2.79
C ILE A 118 -21.95 -4.81 -3.03
N GLU A 119 -22.42 -4.47 -4.23
CA GLU A 119 -22.67 -3.07 -4.67
C GLU A 119 -23.86 -2.38 -3.99
N ARG A 120 -24.55 -3.05 -3.05
CA ARG A 120 -25.40 -2.33 -2.09
C ARG A 120 -24.50 -1.47 -1.23
N GLY A 121 -24.28 -0.25 -1.70
CA GLY A 121 -23.56 0.83 -1.05
C GLY A 121 -24.14 1.10 0.33
N LEU A 122 -23.68 0.34 1.32
CA LEU A 122 -23.54 0.85 2.65
C LEU A 122 -22.37 1.81 2.58
N LYS A 123 -22.71 3.09 2.50
CA LYS A 123 -21.88 4.13 3.09
C LYS A 123 -21.35 3.56 4.41
N TRP A 124 -20.05 3.29 4.49
CA TRP A 124 -19.41 2.99 5.76
C TRP A 124 -19.40 4.29 6.53
N HIS A 125 -20.52 4.56 7.19
CA HIS A 125 -20.64 5.70 8.05
C HIS A 125 -19.83 5.41 9.30
N SER A 126 -18.69 6.10 9.38
CA SER A 126 -18.37 6.83 10.59
C SER A 126 -19.65 7.44 11.18
N GLY A 127 -20.12 6.93 12.32
CA GLY A 127 -21.05 7.61 13.23
C GLY A 127 -22.51 7.82 12.77
N GLU A 128 -22.79 8.00 11.48
CA GLU A 128 -24.08 8.54 11.06
C GLU A 128 -24.98 7.47 10.44
N GLU A 129 -26.18 7.28 11.00
CA GLU A 129 -27.35 6.70 10.30
C GLU A 129 -27.41 5.16 10.14
N ALA A 130 -27.20 4.41 11.23
CA ALA A 130 -28.32 3.58 11.67
C ALA A 130 -29.17 4.52 12.49
N GLU A 131 -30.08 5.21 11.81
CA GLU A 131 -30.82 6.32 12.36
C GLU A 131 -31.31 6.01 13.79
N ALA A 132 -30.83 6.82 14.71
CA ALA A 132 -31.55 7.23 15.89
C ALA A 132 -32.86 7.98 15.53
N THR A 133 -33.56 7.63 14.43
CA THR A 133 -34.82 8.29 14.02
C THR A 133 -35.93 8.06 15.03
N HIS A 134 -35.73 7.17 15.99
CA HIS A 134 -36.69 6.87 17.05
C HIS A 134 -36.17 7.10 18.47
N LEU A 135 -34.92 7.55 18.66
CA LEU A 135 -34.42 7.80 20.01
C LEU A 135 -34.75 9.24 20.43
N GLU A 136 -35.29 9.38 21.62
CA GLU A 136 -35.57 10.69 22.19
C GLU A 136 -34.27 11.51 22.29
N PRO A 137 -34.30 12.85 22.11
CA PRO A 137 -33.10 13.70 22.22
C PRO A 137 -32.35 13.55 23.56
N ASN A 138 -33.07 13.18 24.62
CA ASN A 138 -32.52 12.97 25.96
C ASN A 138 -32.07 11.53 26.24
N TYR A 139 -32.24 10.59 25.31
CA TYR A 139 -31.80 9.21 25.48
C TYR A 139 -30.30 9.14 25.81
N CYS A 140 -29.96 8.30 26.78
CA CYS A 140 -28.60 8.05 27.22
C CYS A 140 -28.50 6.57 27.56
N GLY A 141 -27.97 5.78 26.63
CA GLY A 141 -27.79 4.35 26.85
C GLY A 141 -26.65 4.06 27.83
N SER A 142 -26.78 2.96 28.57
CA SER A 142 -25.78 2.49 29.54
C SER A 142 -24.58 1.85 28.83
N CYS A 143 -23.37 2.09 29.33
CA CYS A 143 -22.16 1.37 28.92
C CYS A 143 -21.91 0.09 29.75
N TYR A 144 -22.90 -0.35 30.54
CA TYR A 144 -22.87 -1.61 31.32
C TYR A 144 -21.65 -1.73 32.26
N GLY A 145 -21.28 -0.62 32.91
CA GLY A 145 -20.15 -0.55 33.85
C GLY A 145 -18.78 -0.35 33.20
N ALA A 146 -18.70 -0.35 31.85
CA ALA A 146 -17.48 0.01 31.14
C ALA A 146 -17.26 1.53 31.14
N PRO A 147 -16.00 2.01 31.15
CA PRO A 147 -15.69 3.43 31.01
C PRO A 147 -16.14 3.94 29.64
N VAL A 148 -16.77 5.11 29.64
CA VAL A 148 -17.28 5.74 28.42
C VAL A 148 -16.10 6.16 27.53
N PRO A 149 -16.07 5.75 26.25
CA PRO A 149 -15.04 6.19 25.32
C PRO A 149 -15.04 7.70 25.12
N PRO A 150 -13.88 8.35 24.89
CA PRO A 150 -13.84 9.77 24.52
C PRO A 150 -14.36 10.04 23.10
N THR A 151 -14.60 8.99 22.31
CA THR A 151 -15.05 9.04 20.92
C THR A 151 -16.58 8.98 20.75
N VAL A 152 -17.34 8.91 21.84
CA VAL A 152 -18.81 8.87 21.78
C VAL A 152 -19.39 10.21 21.35
N GLU A 153 -20.54 10.18 20.69
CA GLU A 153 -21.22 11.40 20.22
C GLU A 153 -21.81 12.21 21.38
N LYS A 154 -22.38 11.51 22.37
CA LYS A 154 -22.96 12.11 23.58
C LYS A 154 -22.10 11.74 24.79
N ALA A 155 -21.40 12.74 25.32
CA ALA A 155 -20.51 12.56 26.47
C ALA A 155 -21.25 11.88 27.64
N GLY A 156 -20.67 10.78 28.14
CA GLY A 156 -21.21 10.03 29.28
C GLY A 156 -22.21 8.91 28.93
N CYS A 157 -22.57 8.74 27.65
CA CYS A 157 -23.56 7.75 27.21
C CYS A 157 -22.97 6.81 26.15
N CYS A 158 -23.46 5.57 26.10
CA CYS A 158 -23.26 4.66 24.97
C CYS A 158 -24.62 4.42 24.31
N ASN A 159 -24.88 5.07 23.18
CA ASN A 159 -26.16 5.00 22.49
C ASN A 159 -26.18 3.93 21.41
N THR A 160 -25.04 3.61 20.80
CA THR A 160 -24.95 2.58 19.76
C THR A 160 -24.27 1.31 20.22
N CYS A 161 -24.54 0.18 19.56
CA CYS A 161 -23.84 -1.07 19.82
C CYS A 161 -22.32 -0.93 19.59
N ALA A 162 -21.91 -0.13 18.61
CA ALA A 162 -20.50 0.15 18.35
C ALA A 162 -19.83 0.89 19.52
N GLU A 163 -20.50 1.88 20.12
CA GLU A 163 -19.99 2.61 21.28
C GLU A 163 -19.86 1.70 22.52
N VAL A 164 -20.83 0.81 22.77
CA VAL A 164 -20.72 -0.17 23.88
C VAL A 164 -19.54 -1.11 23.64
N ARG A 165 -19.36 -1.60 22.41
CA ARG A 165 -18.21 -2.45 22.03
C ARG A 165 -16.87 -1.73 22.23
N ASP A 166 -16.81 -0.44 21.89
CA ASP A 166 -15.62 0.38 22.11
C ASP A 166 -15.35 0.59 23.61
N ALA A 167 -16.39 0.79 24.42
CA ALA A 167 -16.29 0.88 25.88
C ALA A 167 -15.71 -0.41 26.48
N TYR A 168 -16.20 -1.57 26.04
CA TYR A 168 -15.70 -2.87 26.49
C TYR A 168 -14.25 -3.11 26.06
N ALA A 169 -13.88 -2.73 24.84
CA ALA A 169 -12.50 -2.80 24.38
C ALA A 169 -11.57 -1.89 25.21
N LEU A 170 -12.01 -0.68 25.59
CA LEU A 170 -11.26 0.18 26.52
C LEU A 170 -11.10 -0.46 27.91
N ALA A 171 -12.12 -1.18 28.37
CA ALA A 171 -12.08 -1.94 29.63
C ALA A 171 -11.25 -3.24 29.55
N SER A 172 -10.76 -3.62 28.37
CA SER A 172 -10.15 -4.94 28.10
C SER A 172 -11.11 -6.11 28.39
N TRP A 173 -12.39 -5.94 28.10
CA TRP A 173 -13.43 -6.95 28.28
C TRP A 173 -13.82 -7.58 26.94
N ALA A 174 -14.02 -8.90 26.94
CA ALA A 174 -14.59 -9.60 25.79
C ALA A 174 -16.08 -9.25 25.66
N PHE A 175 -16.53 -8.94 24.46
CA PHE A 175 -17.92 -8.52 24.21
C PHE A 175 -18.77 -9.66 23.66
N GLY A 176 -18.19 -10.53 22.83
CA GLY A 176 -18.93 -11.59 22.16
C GLY A 176 -20.04 -11.06 21.23
N ARG A 177 -21.24 -11.63 21.36
CA ARG A 177 -22.38 -11.40 20.46
C ARG A 177 -23.31 -10.26 20.89
N GLY A 178 -23.01 -9.56 21.98
CA GLY A 178 -23.84 -8.44 22.47
C GLY A 178 -25.17 -8.86 23.11
N GLU A 179 -25.24 -10.07 23.66
CA GLU A 179 -26.41 -10.57 24.40
C GLU A 179 -26.64 -9.73 25.66
N ASN A 180 -27.90 -9.39 25.96
CA ASN A 180 -28.30 -8.55 27.09
C ASN A 180 -27.84 -7.08 26.98
N VAL A 181 -27.49 -6.62 25.77
CA VAL A 181 -27.15 -5.23 25.49
C VAL A 181 -28.24 -4.63 24.60
N GLU A 182 -29.05 -3.72 25.16
CA GLU A 182 -30.23 -3.13 24.52
C GLU A 182 -29.88 -2.53 23.15
N GLN A 183 -28.76 -1.81 23.07
CA GLN A 183 -28.29 -1.17 21.86
C GLN A 183 -27.98 -2.19 20.77
N CYS A 184 -27.42 -3.35 21.12
CA CYS A 184 -27.04 -4.40 20.17
C CYS A 184 -28.22 -5.28 19.74
N GLU A 185 -29.16 -5.54 20.66
CA GLU A 185 -30.41 -6.22 20.34
C GLU A 185 -31.27 -5.37 19.40
N ARG A 186 -31.37 -4.06 19.68
CA ARG A 186 -32.09 -3.10 18.83
C ARG A 186 -31.46 -2.95 17.44
N GLU A 187 -30.14 -2.98 17.35
CA GLU A 187 -29.41 -2.88 16.09
C GLU A 187 -29.25 -4.22 15.36
N HIS A 188 -29.82 -5.31 15.91
CA HIS A 188 -29.73 -6.67 15.38
C HIS A 188 -28.28 -7.11 15.09
N TYR A 189 -27.37 -6.80 16.01
CA TYR A 189 -25.94 -7.05 15.81
C TYR A 189 -25.61 -8.54 15.64
N ALA A 190 -26.25 -9.39 16.44
CA ALA A 190 -26.02 -10.83 16.43
C ALA A 190 -26.52 -11.47 15.11
N GLU A 191 -27.69 -11.06 14.64
CA GLU A 191 -28.30 -11.52 13.40
C GLU A 191 -27.49 -11.06 12.20
N ARG A 192 -27.08 -9.78 12.17
CA ARG A 192 -26.18 -9.26 11.13
C ARG A 192 -24.87 -10.02 11.07
N LEU A 193 -24.32 -10.39 12.22
CA LEU A 193 -23.09 -11.17 12.27
C LEU A 193 -23.30 -12.54 11.63
N ASP A 194 -24.42 -13.22 11.92
CA ASP A 194 -24.74 -14.53 11.38
C ASP A 194 -25.00 -14.50 9.86
N GLU A 195 -25.74 -13.50 9.37
CA GLU A 195 -25.98 -13.30 7.94
C GLU A 195 -24.69 -13.11 7.15
N GLN A 196 -23.69 -12.49 7.76
CA GLN A 196 -22.41 -12.17 7.13
C GLN A 196 -21.34 -13.26 7.28
N ARG A 197 -21.59 -14.36 7.99
CA ARG A 197 -20.54 -15.36 8.30
C ARG A 197 -19.85 -15.96 7.09
N GLU A 198 -20.56 -16.13 5.99
CA GLU A 198 -19.96 -16.69 4.77
C GLU A 198 -19.35 -15.63 3.85
N GLU A 199 -19.53 -14.35 4.16
CA GLU A 199 -19.02 -13.24 3.37
C GLU A 199 -17.51 -13.06 3.52
N GLY A 200 -16.95 -12.37 2.53
CA GLY A 200 -15.59 -11.86 2.60
C GLY A 200 -15.55 -10.36 2.89
N CYS A 201 -14.34 -9.85 3.06
CA CYS A 201 -14.09 -8.43 3.23
C CYS A 201 -12.93 -7.96 2.36
N ARG A 202 -13.10 -6.83 1.69
CA ARG A 202 -12.02 -6.09 1.05
C ARG A 202 -11.72 -4.82 1.83
N ILE A 203 -10.48 -4.68 2.28
CA ILE A 203 -9.97 -3.49 2.94
C ILE A 203 -9.13 -2.73 1.92
N ASN A 204 -9.56 -1.53 1.55
CA ASN A 204 -8.82 -0.65 0.66
C ASN A 204 -8.74 0.77 1.22
N GLY A 205 -7.63 1.46 0.96
CA GLY A 205 -7.51 2.86 1.36
C GLY A 205 -6.08 3.29 1.66
N LEU A 206 -6.00 4.40 2.39
CA LEU A 206 -4.79 5.07 2.81
C LEU A 206 -4.70 5.04 4.33
N LEU A 207 -3.57 4.55 4.84
CA LEU A 207 -3.19 4.55 6.23
C LEU A 207 -2.02 5.53 6.44
N GLN A 208 -2.18 6.50 7.33
CA GLN A 208 -1.13 7.47 7.64
C GLN A 208 -0.40 7.05 8.92
N VAL A 209 0.91 6.81 8.83
CA VAL A 209 1.75 6.34 9.95
C VAL A 209 2.96 7.24 10.15
N ASN A 210 3.58 7.16 11.33
CA ASN A 210 4.88 7.79 11.55
C ASN A 210 5.96 7.08 10.72
N LYS A 211 6.90 7.84 10.16
CA LYS A 211 8.07 7.34 9.42
C LYS A 211 9.12 6.78 10.39
N VAL A 212 8.74 5.74 11.13
CA VAL A 212 9.60 4.99 12.06
C VAL A 212 9.36 3.48 11.88
N VAL A 213 10.08 2.65 12.63
CA VAL A 213 9.81 1.21 12.66
C VAL A 213 8.43 0.98 13.27
N GLY A 214 7.62 0.13 12.64
CA GLY A 214 6.29 -0.18 13.13
C GLY A 214 5.71 -1.46 12.56
N ASN A 215 4.50 -1.76 12.98
CA ASN A 215 3.71 -2.88 12.50
C ASN A 215 2.27 -2.42 12.30
N PHE A 216 1.69 -2.76 11.16
CA PHE A 216 0.24 -2.75 11.02
C PHE A 216 -0.23 -4.18 10.77
N HIS A 217 -1.39 -4.52 11.31
CA HIS A 217 -1.91 -5.87 11.17
C HIS A 217 -3.43 -5.89 11.06
N ILE A 218 -3.92 -6.92 10.37
CA ILE A 218 -5.32 -7.23 10.20
C ILE A 218 -5.58 -8.52 10.98
N ALA A 219 -6.41 -8.43 12.01
CA ALA A 219 -6.73 -9.55 12.90
C ALA A 219 -8.23 -9.53 13.22
N PRO A 220 -8.78 -10.63 13.75
CA PRO A 220 -10.21 -10.73 13.98
C PRO A 220 -10.57 -10.22 15.39
N GLY A 221 -11.73 -9.58 15.51
CA GLY A 221 -12.23 -9.03 16.76
C GLY A 221 -11.75 -7.61 17.02
N ARG A 222 -12.35 -6.97 18.04
CA ARG A 222 -11.87 -5.70 18.56
C ARG A 222 -10.59 -5.95 19.37
N SER A 223 -9.63 -5.04 19.23
CA SER A 223 -8.38 -5.11 19.96
C SER A 223 -8.40 -4.23 21.21
N PHE A 224 -7.65 -4.69 22.20
CA PHE A 224 -7.42 -3.97 23.44
C PHE A 224 -5.98 -4.17 23.88
N SER A 225 -5.48 -3.17 24.60
CA SER A 225 -4.11 -3.16 25.10
C SER A 225 -4.16 -3.12 26.61
N ASN A 226 -3.55 -4.11 27.26
CA ASN A 226 -3.39 -4.17 28.71
C ASN A 226 -1.90 -4.18 29.04
N GLY A 227 -1.36 -3.02 29.43
CA GLY A 227 0.09 -2.82 29.56
C GLY A 227 0.80 -2.98 28.21
N ASN A 228 1.84 -3.82 28.17
CA ASN A 228 2.64 -4.07 26.96
C ASN A 228 2.04 -5.14 26.03
N MET A 229 0.86 -5.67 26.35
CA MET A 229 0.24 -6.75 25.58
C MET A 229 -0.92 -6.21 24.74
N HIS A 230 -0.87 -6.48 23.44
CA HIS A 230 -1.95 -6.19 22.49
C HIS A 230 -2.71 -7.48 22.18
N VAL A 231 -4.01 -7.49 22.48
CA VAL A 231 -4.87 -8.68 22.42
C VAL A 231 -6.10 -8.38 21.56
N HIS A 232 -6.62 -9.42 20.93
CA HIS A 232 -7.82 -9.38 20.11
C HIS A 232 -8.91 -10.31 20.68
N ASP A 233 -10.17 -9.88 20.63
CA ASP A 233 -11.31 -10.73 21.00
C ASP A 233 -11.63 -11.75 19.89
N LEU A 234 -11.09 -12.96 20.04
CA LEU A 234 -11.24 -14.04 19.06
C LEU A 234 -12.55 -14.82 19.20
N LYS A 235 -13.44 -14.49 20.16
CA LYS A 235 -14.62 -15.33 20.48
C LYS A 235 -15.51 -15.54 19.26
N ASN A 236 -15.93 -14.45 18.61
CA ASN A 236 -16.83 -14.53 17.45
C ASN A 236 -16.18 -15.14 16.21
N TYR A 237 -14.85 -15.03 16.09
CA TYR A 237 -14.09 -15.63 15.00
C TYR A 237 -13.98 -17.15 15.12
N ARG A 238 -13.84 -17.66 16.35
CA ARG A 238 -13.74 -19.10 16.61
C ARG A 238 -15.11 -19.77 16.72
N ASP A 239 -16.09 -19.05 17.23
CA ASP A 239 -17.44 -19.56 17.45
C ASP A 239 -18.26 -19.48 16.15
N VAL A 240 -18.05 -20.49 15.29
CA VAL A 240 -18.75 -20.68 14.02
C VAL A 240 -19.75 -21.85 14.16
N PRO A 241 -21.05 -21.64 13.86
CA PRO A 241 -22.06 -22.69 13.95
C PRO A 241 -21.73 -23.93 13.09
N ALA A 242 -22.21 -25.10 13.53
CA ALA A 242 -22.06 -26.33 12.78
C ALA A 242 -22.72 -26.22 11.40
N GLY A 243 -22.01 -26.63 10.34
CA GLY A 243 -22.49 -26.56 8.95
C GLY A 243 -22.04 -25.31 8.19
N VAL A 244 -21.50 -24.29 8.86
CA VAL A 244 -20.89 -23.10 8.23
C VAL A 244 -19.39 -23.33 8.07
N LYS A 245 -18.80 -22.87 6.97
CA LYS A 245 -17.35 -22.93 6.76
C LYS A 245 -16.64 -22.10 7.81
N ARG A 246 -15.61 -22.66 8.47
CA ARG A 246 -14.79 -21.92 9.43
C ARG A 246 -14.06 -20.77 8.73
N HIS A 247 -13.92 -19.65 9.45
CA HIS A 247 -13.16 -18.51 8.99
C HIS A 247 -11.67 -18.84 8.88
N ASP A 248 -10.98 -18.22 7.92
CA ASP A 248 -9.53 -18.37 7.76
C ASP A 248 -8.93 -17.08 7.17
N PHE A 249 -7.63 -16.88 7.34
CA PHE A 249 -6.92 -15.68 6.85
C PHE A 249 -6.31 -15.87 5.45
N THR A 250 -6.94 -16.70 4.60
CA THR A 250 -6.66 -16.64 3.15
C THR A 250 -6.87 -15.22 2.67
N HIS A 251 -5.94 -14.69 1.90
CA HIS A 251 -6.02 -13.30 1.44
C HIS A 251 -5.35 -13.08 0.09
N LEU A 252 -5.83 -12.04 -0.60
CA LEU A 252 -5.30 -11.54 -1.86
C LEU A 252 -4.88 -10.09 -1.66
N ILE A 253 -3.59 -9.83 -1.81
CA ILE A 253 -3.03 -8.47 -1.81
C ILE A 253 -3.12 -7.97 -3.24
N HIS A 254 -4.08 -7.11 -3.53
CA HIS A 254 -4.21 -6.48 -4.85
C HIS A 254 -3.12 -5.44 -5.05
N SER A 255 -2.94 -4.58 -4.05
CA SER A 255 -1.86 -3.58 -4.04
C SER A 255 -1.41 -3.25 -2.64
N LEU A 256 -0.10 -3.14 -2.42
CA LEU A 256 0.49 -2.58 -1.21
C LEU A 256 1.68 -1.70 -1.58
N ARG A 257 1.58 -0.39 -1.32
CA ARG A 257 2.63 0.58 -1.63
C ARG A 257 2.82 1.59 -0.50
N PHE A 258 3.99 2.22 -0.50
CA PHE A 258 4.43 3.19 0.48
C PHE A 258 4.71 4.52 -0.22
N GLY A 259 4.13 5.61 0.28
CA GLY A 259 4.22 6.95 -0.29
C GLY A 259 3.57 7.11 -1.67
N PRO A 260 3.82 8.27 -2.32
CA PRO A 260 3.28 8.57 -3.63
C PRO A 260 4.02 7.80 -4.73
N GLN A 261 3.34 7.64 -5.87
CA GLN A 261 3.92 7.02 -7.07
C GLN A 261 4.50 8.07 -8.02
N LEU A 262 5.52 7.66 -8.78
CA LEU A 262 6.03 8.47 -9.87
C LEU A 262 4.94 8.74 -10.92
N PRO A 263 4.80 9.99 -11.41
CA PRO A 263 3.88 10.33 -12.50
C PRO A 263 4.14 9.49 -13.74
N GLU A 264 3.08 9.08 -14.44
CA GLU A 264 3.17 8.26 -15.64
C GLU A 264 4.08 8.83 -16.74
N SER A 265 4.21 10.16 -16.82
CA SER A 265 5.11 10.82 -17.77
C SER A 265 6.57 10.46 -17.50
N VAL A 266 6.97 10.37 -16.23
CA VAL A 266 8.32 9.99 -15.80
C VAL A 266 8.53 8.50 -16.03
N THR A 267 7.53 7.68 -15.68
CA THR A 267 7.60 6.21 -15.84
C THR A 267 7.74 5.78 -17.30
N LYS A 268 7.04 6.45 -18.22
CA LYS A 268 7.13 6.20 -19.67
C LYS A 268 8.52 6.51 -20.22
N ASN A 269 9.18 7.56 -19.71
CA ASN A 269 10.51 7.99 -20.15
C ASN A 269 11.64 7.11 -19.59
N LEU A 270 11.48 6.57 -18.37
CA LEU A 270 12.41 5.61 -17.77
C LEU A 270 12.41 4.24 -18.48
N GLY A 271 11.39 3.98 -19.30
CA GLY A 271 11.26 2.76 -20.09
C GLY A 271 10.67 1.60 -19.28
N LYS A 272 10.19 0.57 -19.99
CA LYS A 272 9.54 -0.61 -19.38
C LYS A 272 10.52 -1.67 -18.87
N LYS A 273 11.82 -1.50 -19.13
CA LYS A 273 12.84 -2.49 -18.74
C LYS A 273 13.29 -2.19 -17.31
N PRO A 274 13.36 -3.21 -16.44
CA PRO A 274 13.92 -3.03 -15.11
C PRO A 274 15.36 -2.52 -15.24
N LEU A 275 15.66 -1.42 -14.56
CA LEU A 275 17.03 -0.95 -14.41
C LEU A 275 17.67 -1.77 -13.28
N PRO A 276 18.97 -2.08 -13.33
CA PRO A 276 19.63 -2.90 -12.30
C PRO A 276 19.43 -2.38 -10.86
N TRP A 277 19.19 -1.07 -10.73
CA TRP A 277 19.15 -0.36 -9.46
C TRP A 277 17.73 -0.04 -8.99
N THR A 278 16.71 -0.29 -9.82
CA THR A 278 15.34 0.16 -9.53
C THR A 278 14.30 -0.47 -10.45
N ASN A 279 13.26 -1.01 -9.82
CA ASN A 279 12.04 -1.49 -10.45
C ASN A 279 10.93 -0.48 -10.19
N HIS A 280 11.11 0.76 -10.65
CA HIS A 280 10.37 1.98 -10.30
C HIS A 280 8.85 1.87 -10.01
N HIS A 281 8.14 0.81 -10.43
CA HIS A 281 6.70 0.61 -10.25
C HIS A 281 6.27 -0.78 -9.76
N LEU A 282 7.20 -1.66 -9.40
CA LEU A 282 6.85 -3.01 -8.96
C LEU A 282 6.94 -3.11 -7.44
N ASN A 283 5.78 -3.12 -6.80
CA ASN A 283 5.68 -3.47 -5.39
C ASN A 283 5.68 -5.01 -5.27
N PRO A 284 6.60 -5.61 -4.50
CA PRO A 284 6.73 -7.08 -4.43
C PRO A 284 5.46 -7.85 -4.01
N LEU A 285 4.53 -7.23 -3.27
CA LEU A 285 3.31 -7.89 -2.80
C LEU A 285 2.09 -7.66 -3.69
N ASP A 286 2.18 -6.87 -4.75
CA ASP A 286 1.06 -6.62 -5.64
C ASP A 286 0.63 -7.92 -6.34
N ASN A 287 -0.68 -8.17 -6.38
CA ASN A 287 -1.32 -9.37 -6.92
C ASN A 287 -0.83 -10.70 -6.33
N THR A 288 -0.40 -10.70 -5.05
CA THR A 288 0.02 -11.93 -4.35
C THR A 288 -1.14 -12.54 -3.57
N ARG A 289 -1.22 -13.87 -3.55
CA ARG A 289 -2.25 -14.63 -2.82
C ARG A 289 -1.62 -15.59 -1.82
N GLN A 290 -2.15 -15.60 -0.60
CA GLN A 290 -1.85 -16.60 0.41
C GLN A 290 -3.11 -17.37 0.78
N THR A 291 -2.95 -18.67 1.05
CA THR A 291 -4.05 -19.54 1.48
C THR A 291 -3.73 -20.10 2.86
N ALA A 292 -4.71 -20.04 3.76
CA ALA A 292 -4.62 -20.62 5.10
C ALA A 292 -5.17 -22.04 5.08
N ALA A 293 -4.50 -22.96 5.77
CA ALA A 293 -4.98 -24.35 5.88
C ALA A 293 -6.05 -24.50 6.99
N ASP A 294 -5.98 -23.66 8.02
CA ASP A 294 -6.90 -23.66 9.16
C ASP A 294 -7.11 -22.23 9.72
N PRO A 295 -8.09 -22.01 10.62
CA PRO A 295 -8.40 -20.70 11.20
C PRO A 295 -7.29 -20.11 12.08
N ASP A 296 -6.45 -20.96 12.66
CA ASP A 296 -5.40 -20.58 13.59
C ASP A 296 -4.07 -20.39 12.83
N TYR A 297 -4.09 -19.68 11.70
CA TYR A 297 -2.91 -19.33 10.91
C TYR A 297 -2.49 -17.88 11.07
N ASN A 298 -1.18 -17.65 11.07
CA ASN A 298 -0.57 -16.33 11.11
C ASN A 298 0.32 -16.12 9.88
N PHE A 299 0.12 -15.00 9.18
CA PHE A 299 0.95 -14.55 8.07
C PHE A 299 1.74 -13.32 8.48
N MET A 300 3.04 -13.35 8.28
CA MET A 300 3.97 -12.29 8.64
C MET A 300 4.73 -11.81 7.41
N TYR A 301 4.68 -10.51 7.15
CA TYR A 301 5.42 -9.83 6.11
C TYR A 301 6.41 -8.86 6.75
N PHE A 302 7.70 -9.11 6.52
CA PHE A 302 8.77 -8.22 6.97
C PHE A 302 9.17 -7.32 5.81
N VAL A 303 8.73 -6.07 5.87
CA VAL A 303 8.89 -5.07 4.82
C VAL A 303 10.07 -4.17 5.16
N LYS A 304 11.05 -4.08 4.25
CA LYS A 304 12.16 -3.12 4.33
C LYS A 304 11.91 -2.03 3.31
N ILE A 305 11.55 -0.84 3.77
CA ILE A 305 11.18 0.31 2.95
C ILE A 305 12.44 1.17 2.75
N VAL A 306 12.76 1.52 1.51
CA VAL A 306 13.86 2.41 1.13
C VAL A 306 13.23 3.67 0.52
N PRO A 307 13.33 4.83 1.20
CA PRO A 307 12.98 6.12 0.62
C PRO A 307 13.89 6.40 -0.60
N THR A 308 13.30 6.85 -1.69
CA THR A 308 14.01 7.20 -2.92
C THR A 308 13.53 8.54 -3.44
N SER A 309 14.47 9.46 -3.58
CA SER A 309 14.21 10.80 -4.07
C SER A 309 14.58 10.91 -5.55
N PHE A 310 13.67 11.43 -6.37
CA PHE A 310 13.89 11.65 -7.80
C PHE A 310 14.12 13.13 -8.06
N ILE A 311 15.34 13.48 -8.48
CA ILE A 311 15.73 14.85 -8.84
C ILE A 311 15.74 14.95 -10.37
N PRO A 312 14.81 15.71 -10.98
CA PRO A 312 14.76 15.91 -12.42
C PRO A 312 15.84 16.91 -12.89
N LEU A 313 16.33 16.74 -14.12
CA LEU A 313 17.37 17.59 -14.73
C LEU A 313 16.91 19.02 -15.07
N ASP A 314 15.60 19.24 -15.22
CA ASP A 314 15.01 20.51 -15.66
C ASP A 314 13.70 20.72 -14.88
N TRP A 315 13.63 21.74 -14.03
CA TRP A 315 12.50 21.93 -13.12
C TRP A 315 12.06 23.38 -12.97
N GLU A 316 11.10 23.76 -13.80
CA GLU A 316 10.28 24.95 -13.54
C GLU A 316 9.11 24.54 -12.62
N PRO A 317 8.89 25.21 -11.46
CA PRO A 317 7.84 24.85 -10.48
C PRO A 317 6.41 24.76 -11.04
N THR A 318 6.18 25.35 -12.21
CA THR A 318 4.89 25.42 -12.91
C THR A 318 4.45 24.07 -13.49
N HIS A 319 5.38 23.18 -13.84
CA HIS A 319 5.09 21.88 -14.45
C HIS A 319 4.58 20.85 -13.42
N LEU A 320 5.00 20.97 -12.16
CA LEU A 320 4.57 20.13 -11.04
C LEU A 320 3.11 20.26 -10.67
N ARG A 321 2.63 21.50 -10.54
CA ARG A 321 1.23 21.78 -10.20
C ARG A 321 0.29 21.19 -11.24
N LYS A 322 0.72 21.15 -12.51
CA LYS A 322 -0.02 20.51 -13.61
C LYS A 322 -0.01 18.97 -13.53
N ALA A 323 0.98 18.37 -12.87
CA ALA A 323 1.06 16.93 -12.65
C ALA A 323 0.35 16.44 -11.37
N GLY A 324 -0.32 17.34 -10.63
CA GLY A 324 -1.16 16.97 -9.47
C GLY A 324 -0.40 16.64 -8.19
N LEU A 325 0.88 17.04 -8.10
CA LEU A 325 1.72 16.82 -6.91
C LEU A 325 1.63 18.03 -5.97
N SER A 326 1.48 17.76 -4.66
CA SER A 326 1.49 18.81 -3.63
C SER A 326 2.84 19.51 -3.59
N THR A 327 2.83 20.83 -3.68
CA THR A 327 4.04 21.68 -3.70
C THR A 327 4.41 22.25 -2.33
N GLU A 328 3.77 21.81 -1.25
CA GLU A 328 4.10 22.27 0.09
C GLU A 328 5.38 21.54 0.57
N ASN A 329 6.47 22.32 0.74
CA ASN A 329 7.84 21.88 1.12
C ASN A 329 8.71 21.21 0.04
N PHE A 330 8.54 21.58 -1.23
CA PHE A 330 9.22 20.90 -2.34
C PHE A 330 10.58 21.55 -2.72
N ASP A 331 11.70 20.88 -2.40
CA ASP A 331 13.07 21.26 -2.83
C ASP A 331 13.40 20.81 -4.27
N GLY A 332 12.37 20.61 -5.09
CA GLY A 332 12.53 20.06 -6.46
C GLY A 332 12.66 18.54 -6.53
N SER A 333 12.65 17.82 -5.39
CA SER A 333 12.82 16.37 -5.32
C SER A 333 11.51 15.62 -5.09
N LEU A 334 11.25 14.58 -5.90
CA LEU A 334 10.06 13.74 -5.76
C LEU A 334 10.35 12.53 -4.87
N GLU A 335 9.85 12.58 -3.64
CA GLU A 335 9.99 11.51 -2.67
C GLU A 335 9.06 10.34 -2.99
N THR A 336 9.63 9.16 -3.15
CA THR A 336 8.92 7.90 -3.38
C THR A 336 9.51 6.82 -2.49
N HIS A 337 8.85 5.67 -2.37
CA HIS A 337 9.40 4.57 -1.59
C HIS A 337 9.40 3.29 -2.42
N GLN A 338 10.49 2.56 -2.30
CA GLN A 338 10.62 1.19 -2.80
C GLN A 338 10.70 0.26 -1.59
N TYR A 339 10.34 -1.00 -1.74
CA TYR A 339 10.51 -1.96 -0.65
C TYR A 339 10.89 -3.34 -1.12
N SER A 340 11.51 -4.08 -0.22
CA SER A 340 11.70 -5.52 -0.31
C SER A 340 10.89 -6.19 0.81
N VAL A 341 10.49 -7.44 0.59
CA VAL A 341 9.67 -8.19 1.54
C VAL A 341 10.20 -9.59 1.74
N THR A 342 10.10 -10.07 2.97
CA THR A 342 10.22 -11.50 3.30
C THR A 342 8.91 -11.94 3.94
N SER A 343 8.32 -13.02 3.43
CA SER A 343 7.07 -13.57 3.94
C SER A 343 7.32 -14.84 4.74
N HIS A 344 6.59 -14.98 5.84
CA HIS A 344 6.52 -16.17 6.67
C HIS A 344 5.06 -16.47 6.98
N LYS A 345 4.74 -17.75 7.15
CA LYS A 345 3.43 -18.19 7.63
C LYS A 345 3.63 -19.36 8.58
N ARG A 346 2.76 -19.50 9.56
CA ARG A 346 2.79 -20.63 10.51
C ARG A 346 1.41 -20.90 11.09
N SER A 347 1.20 -22.15 11.51
CA SER A 347 0.06 -22.50 12.37
C SER A 347 0.35 -22.08 13.82
N LEU A 348 -0.66 -21.55 14.50
CA LEU A 348 -0.61 -21.19 15.92
C LEU A 348 -0.77 -22.40 16.83
N LEU A 349 -1.19 -23.55 16.28
CA LEU A 349 -1.20 -24.84 16.97
C LEU A 349 0.21 -25.43 17.14
N GLY A 350 1.23 -24.76 16.56
CA GLY A 350 2.62 -25.19 16.52
C GLY A 350 2.84 -26.36 15.56
N GLY A 351 4.01 -26.97 15.63
CA GLY A 351 4.40 -28.09 14.76
C GLY A 351 5.59 -27.77 13.88
N ASP A 352 5.90 -28.66 12.94
CA ASP A 352 6.97 -28.49 11.97
C ASP A 352 6.44 -28.12 10.58
N ASP A 353 7.31 -27.56 9.72
CA ASP A 353 7.00 -27.29 8.31
C ASP A 353 7.33 -28.50 7.42
N SER A 354 7.16 -29.73 7.92
CA SER A 354 7.48 -30.95 7.17
C SER A 354 6.69 -31.05 5.85
N GLN A 355 5.45 -30.56 5.83
CA GLN A 355 4.63 -30.50 4.61
C GLN A 355 5.16 -29.54 3.54
N GLU A 356 5.99 -28.56 3.92
CA GLU A 356 6.65 -27.62 3.01
C GLU A 356 8.12 -28.00 2.74
N GLY A 357 8.54 -29.20 3.16
CA GLY A 357 9.90 -29.72 2.98
C GLY A 357 10.91 -29.18 3.98
N HIS A 358 10.45 -28.57 5.08
CA HIS A 358 11.29 -27.92 6.10
C HIS A 358 11.01 -28.49 7.50
N ALA A 359 11.23 -29.80 7.69
CA ALA A 359 10.98 -30.47 8.98
C ALA A 359 11.84 -29.93 10.13
N GLU A 360 12.96 -29.27 9.84
CA GLU A 360 13.82 -28.61 10.81
C GLU A 360 13.21 -27.34 11.42
N ARG A 361 12.19 -26.76 10.80
CA ARG A 361 11.55 -25.53 11.28
C ARG A 361 10.42 -25.87 12.23
N LEU A 362 10.66 -25.64 13.52
CA LEU A 362 9.67 -25.88 14.57
C LEU A 362 9.04 -24.55 15.02
N HIS A 363 7.71 -24.46 14.95
CA HIS A 363 6.97 -23.27 15.34
C HIS A 363 6.46 -23.36 16.78
N SER A 364 6.58 -22.24 17.50
CA SER A 364 5.99 -22.11 18.83
C SER A 364 4.46 -22.10 18.78
N ARG A 365 3.84 -22.64 19.83
CA ARG A 365 2.39 -22.56 20.01
C ARG A 365 1.97 -21.17 20.47
N GLY A 366 0.82 -20.71 20.00
CA GLY A 366 0.22 -19.44 20.38
C GLY A 366 0.55 -18.27 19.47
N GLY A 367 -0.12 -17.15 19.74
CA GLY A 367 -0.18 -15.95 18.90
C GLY A 367 -1.63 -15.64 18.49
N ILE A 368 -1.78 -14.67 17.59
CA ILE A 368 -3.07 -14.19 17.10
C ILE A 368 -3.18 -14.56 15.61
N PRO A 369 -4.31 -15.15 15.16
CA PRO A 369 -4.52 -15.40 13.75
C PRO A 369 -4.70 -14.08 13.02
N GLY A 370 -4.15 -13.96 11.82
CA GLY A 370 -4.18 -12.69 11.11
C GLY A 370 -3.05 -12.51 10.11
N VAL A 371 -2.99 -11.29 9.58
CA VAL A 371 -1.97 -10.85 8.62
C VAL A 371 -1.23 -9.64 9.20
N PHE A 372 0.07 -9.79 9.38
CA PHE A 372 0.93 -8.84 10.07
C PHE A 372 1.99 -8.30 9.12
N PHE A 373 2.12 -6.97 9.05
CA PHE A 373 3.12 -6.28 8.25
C PHE A 373 4.04 -5.49 9.16
N SER A 374 5.23 -6.02 9.41
CA SER A 374 6.28 -5.34 10.16
C SER A 374 7.16 -4.57 9.18
N TYR A 375 7.16 -3.25 9.28
CA TYR A 375 7.92 -2.38 8.39
C TYR A 375 9.06 -1.68 9.12
N ARG A 376 10.19 -1.55 8.43
CA ARG A 376 11.35 -0.79 8.90
C ARG A 376 11.99 -0.05 7.75
N MET A 377 12.60 1.08 8.04
CA MET A 377 13.45 1.83 7.12
C MET A 377 14.92 1.62 7.50
N PRO A 378 15.84 1.49 6.52
CA PRO A 378 17.26 1.50 6.78
C PRO A 378 17.64 2.89 7.31
N SER A 379 18.51 2.90 8.31
CA SER A 379 19.11 4.09 8.90
C SER A 379 20.18 4.70 7.99
#